data_AF-A0AA37MV86-F1
#
_entry.id   AF-A0AA37MV86-F1
#
_cell.length_a   1.000
_cell.length_b   1.000
_cell.length_c   1.000
_cell.angle_alpha   90.00
_cell.angle_beta   90.00
_cell.angle_gamma   90.00
#
_symmetry.space_group_name_H-M   'P 1'
#
loop_
_entity.id
_entity.type
_entity.pdbx_description
1 polymer ?
#
loop_
_entity_poly.entity_id
_entity_poly.type
_entity_poly.pdbx_seq_one_letter_code
_entity_poly.pdbx_strand_id
1 'polypeptide(L)'
;MNVIVVSFEDFTLDPAGARADATPAAGFPDSWLDALVGTGAVFKRDYAAPGAVSTVGLHFPSSDHAEQFCLSVREAASLLGTRAHIHRVPIEQAHSTLRVAKGYDARIV
;
A
#
# COMPACT_ATOMS: atom_id res chain seq x y z
N MET A 1 -12.95 -10.88 10.02
CA MET A 1 -12.12 -9.67 10.15
C MET A 1 -11.28 -9.55 8.88
N ASN A 2 -11.36 -8.44 8.16
CA ASN A 2 -10.72 -8.30 6.84
C ASN A 2 -9.36 -7.62 7.01
N VAL A 3 -8.30 -8.41 6.86
CA VAL A 3 -6.93 -7.91 6.94
C VAL A 3 -6.38 -7.70 5.54
N ILE A 4 -5.85 -6.51 5.30
CA ILE A 4 -5.25 -6.13 4.04
C ILE A 4 -3.81 -5.71 4.31
N VAL A 5 -2.90 -6.20 3.47
CA VAL A 5 -1.55 -5.66 3.34
C VAL A 5 -1.47 -4.97 1.99
N VAL A 6 -1.02 -3.72 1.98
CA VAL A 6 -0.75 -2.97 0.76
C VAL A 6 0.73 -2.65 0.70
N SER A 7 1.39 -2.97 -0.41
CA SER A 7 2.73 -2.48 -0.73
C SER A 7 2.67 -1.48 -1.86
N PHE A 8 3.57 -0.50 -1.82
CA PHE A 8 3.67 0.57 -2.80
C PHE A 8 5.00 0.48 -3.54
N GLU A 9 4.93 0.46 -4.86
CA GLU A 9 6.09 0.36 -5.73
C GLU A 9 6.88 1.67 -5.76
N ASP A 10 8.21 1.60 -5.69
CA ASP A 10 9.08 2.77 -5.78
C ASP A 10 9.37 3.08 -7.26
N PHE A 11 8.68 4.08 -7.80
CA PHE A 11 8.93 4.55 -9.17
C PHE A 11 10.03 5.60 -9.28
N THR A 12 10.71 5.97 -8.19
CA THR A 12 11.91 6.82 -8.31
C THR A 12 13.07 6.06 -8.96
N LEU A 13 13.07 4.73 -8.88
CA LEU A 13 14.03 3.84 -9.53
C LEU A 13 13.63 3.48 -10.97
N ASP A 14 12.33 3.44 -11.27
CA ASP A 14 11.79 3.25 -12.62
C ASP A 14 10.68 4.29 -12.94
N PRO A 15 11.06 5.51 -13.34
CA PRO A 15 10.11 6.58 -13.65
C PRO A 15 9.13 6.25 -14.78
N ALA A 16 9.47 5.32 -15.67
CA ALA A 16 8.59 4.92 -16.77
C ALA A 16 7.38 4.09 -16.29
N GLY A 17 7.45 3.52 -15.09
CA GLY A 17 6.34 2.80 -14.47
C GLY A 17 5.22 3.70 -13.94
N ALA A 18 5.51 4.99 -13.70
CA ALA A 18 4.54 5.96 -13.22
C ALA A 18 3.50 6.32 -14.30
N ARG A 19 2.29 6.70 -13.87
CA ARG A 19 1.25 7.22 -14.76
C ARG A 19 1.76 8.49 -15.46
N ALA A 20 1.37 8.68 -16.73
CA ALA A 20 1.64 9.91 -17.46
C ALA A 20 1.18 11.14 -16.64
N ASP A 21 2.02 12.18 -16.60
CA ASP A 21 1.85 13.41 -15.83
C ASP A 21 1.90 13.28 -14.30
N ALA A 22 2.12 12.08 -13.75
CA ALA A 22 2.39 11.90 -12.33
C ALA A 22 3.90 12.06 -12.05
N THR A 23 4.24 12.67 -10.91
CA THR A 23 5.63 12.71 -10.44
C THR A 23 5.96 11.36 -9.78
N PRO A 24 6.99 10.62 -10.25
CA PRO A 24 7.35 9.34 -9.64
C PRO A 24 7.65 9.47 -8.15
N ALA A 25 7.12 8.55 -7.35
CA ALA A 25 7.21 8.58 -5.90
C ALA A 25 7.80 7.28 -5.34
N ALA A 26 8.52 7.40 -4.22
CA ALA A 26 9.14 6.25 -3.54
C ALA A 26 8.13 5.40 -2.75
N GLY A 27 6.88 5.83 -2.69
CA GLY A 27 5.81 5.18 -1.96
C GLY A 27 4.59 6.07 -1.87
N PHE A 28 3.67 5.72 -0.98
CA PHE A 28 2.39 6.43 -0.84
C PHE A 28 2.44 7.49 0.28
N PRO A 29 1.95 8.71 0.07
CA PRO A 29 1.96 9.74 1.12
C PRO A 29 1.13 9.34 2.35
N ASP A 30 1.71 9.49 3.54
CA ASP A 30 1.06 9.09 4.80
C ASP A 30 -0.24 9.88 5.08
N SER A 31 -0.26 11.16 4.72
CA SER A 31 -1.45 12.02 4.84
C SER A 31 -2.63 11.53 3.99
N TRP A 32 -2.34 11.01 2.79
CA TRP A 32 -3.36 10.41 1.94
C TRP A 32 -3.84 9.08 2.48
N LEU A 33 -2.95 8.29 3.09
CA LEU A 33 -3.32 7.01 3.69
C LEU A 33 -4.31 7.22 4.83
N ASP A 34 -4.03 8.18 5.71
CA ASP A 34 -4.89 8.52 6.84
C ASP A 34 -6.26 9.05 6.39
N ALA A 35 -6.29 9.84 5.31
CA ALA A 35 -7.55 10.31 4.73
C ALA A 35 -8.39 9.18 4.13
N LEU A 36 -7.75 8.17 3.51
CA LEU A 36 -8.43 7.06 2.84
C LEU A 36 -8.86 5.93 3.78
N VAL A 37 -8.20 5.78 4.94
CA VAL A 37 -8.42 4.63 5.81
C VAL A 37 -9.84 4.56 6.38
N GLY A 38 -10.48 5.72 6.57
CA GLY A 38 -11.84 5.83 7.06
C GLY A 38 -12.04 5.09 8.38
N THR A 39 -12.94 4.10 8.39
CA THR A 39 -13.26 3.27 9.57
C THR A 39 -12.29 2.10 9.77
N GLY A 40 -11.31 1.93 8.87
CA GLY A 40 -10.23 0.97 9.04
C GLY A 40 -9.25 1.44 10.09
N ALA A 41 -8.47 0.50 10.63
CA ALA A 41 -7.38 0.86 11.51
C ALA A 41 -6.07 0.22 11.04
N VAL A 42 -5.00 0.96 11.24
CA VAL A 42 -3.65 0.59 10.83
C VAL A 42 -2.98 -0.11 12.00
N PHE A 43 -2.43 -1.29 11.75
CA PHE A 43 -1.65 -2.01 12.76
C PHE A 43 -0.15 -2.04 12.44
N LYS A 44 0.25 -1.70 11.21
CA LYS A 44 1.66 -1.56 10.84
C LYS A 44 1.85 -0.61 9.65
N ARG A 45 2.91 0.20 9.70
CA ARG A 45 3.46 0.96 8.56
C ARG A 45 4.96 0.72 8.47
N ASP A 46 5.45 0.52 7.26
CA ASP A 46 6.86 0.61 6.90
C ASP A 46 7.01 1.76 5.87
N TYR A 47 8.15 2.45 5.88
CA TYR A 47 8.39 3.65 5.08
C TYR A 47 9.59 3.45 4.16
N ALA A 48 9.47 3.90 2.91
CA ALA A 48 10.60 4.00 1.97
C ALA A 48 11.39 5.30 2.19
N ALA A 49 10.71 6.38 2.56
CA ALA A 49 11.29 7.68 2.90
C ALA A 49 10.40 8.40 3.94
N PRO A 50 10.89 9.46 4.61
CA PRO A 50 10.05 10.26 5.51
C PRO A 50 8.75 10.71 4.84
N GLY A 51 7.61 10.27 5.38
CA GLY A 51 6.27 10.58 4.85
C GLY A 51 5.80 9.75 3.65
N ALA A 52 6.64 8.84 3.13
CA ALA A 52 6.31 7.92 2.03
C ALA A 52 6.24 6.47 2.52
N VAL A 53 5.03 5.96 2.66
CA VAL A 53 4.71 4.60 3.10
C VAL A 53 5.06 3.63 1.98
N SER A 54 5.87 2.62 2.29
CA SER A 54 6.19 1.51 1.36
C SER A 54 5.29 0.32 1.57
N THR A 55 4.86 0.05 2.79
CA THR A 55 3.94 -1.04 3.10
C THR A 55 3.07 -0.69 4.30
N VAL A 56 1.79 -1.04 4.24
CA VAL A 56 0.82 -0.83 5.32
C VAL A 56 0.00 -2.10 5.56
N GLY A 57 -0.19 -2.44 6.84
CA GLY A 57 -1.14 -3.44 7.31
C GLY A 57 -2.37 -2.80 7.92
N LEU A 58 -3.56 -3.19 7.44
CA LEU A 58 -4.86 -2.63 7.79
C LEU A 58 -5.86 -3.69 8.21
N HIS A 59 -6.74 -3.33 9.15
CA HIS A 59 -7.93 -4.11 9.46
C HIS A 59 -9.19 -3.27 9.24
N PHE A 60 -10.21 -3.89 8.64
CA PHE A 60 -11.51 -3.26 8.40
C PHE A 60 -12.65 -4.02 9.10
N PRO A 61 -13.69 -3.30 9.54
CA PRO A 61 -14.83 -3.89 10.23
C PRO A 61 -15.72 -4.77 9.33
N SER A 62 -15.78 -4.48 8.02
CA SER A 62 -16.50 -5.30 7.03
C SER A 62 -15.73 -5.45 5.72
N SER A 63 -16.18 -6.37 4.86
CA SER A 63 -15.61 -6.59 3.52
C SER A 63 -15.78 -5.36 2.63
N ASP A 64 -16.91 -4.69 2.78
CA ASP A 64 -17.29 -3.58 1.91
C ASP A 64 -16.41 -2.36 2.17
N HIS A 65 -16.11 -2.05 3.44
CA HIS A 65 -15.14 -1.01 3.79
C HIS A 65 -13.74 -1.34 3.26
N ALA A 66 -13.32 -2.60 3.38
CA ALA A 66 -12.05 -3.08 2.84
C ALA A 66 -12.00 -2.92 1.31
N GLU A 67 -13.08 -3.22 0.61
CA GLU A 67 -13.17 -3.10 -0.84
C GLU A 67 -13.15 -1.65 -1.32
N GLN A 68 -13.91 -0.77 -0.68
CA GLN A 68 -13.89 0.67 -0.95
C GLN A 68 -12.50 1.26 -0.75
N PHE A 69 -11.81 0.87 0.32
CA PHE A 69 -10.42 1.25 0.54
C PHE A 69 -9.52 0.74 -0.59
N CYS A 70 -9.61 -0.54 -0.97
CA CYS A 70 -8.79 -1.13 -2.03
C CYS A 70 -8.94 -0.40 -3.38
N LEU A 71 -10.17 -0.02 -3.73
CA LEU A 71 -10.42 0.73 -4.97
C LEU A 71 -9.82 2.13 -4.89
N SER A 72 -10.09 2.83 -3.78
CA SER A 72 -9.65 4.22 -3.60
C SER A 72 -8.13 4.34 -3.54
N VAL A 73 -7.45 3.43 -2.82
CA VAL A 73 -5.99 3.46 -2.67
C VAL A 73 -5.27 3.13 -3.97
N ARG A 74 -5.83 2.27 -4.83
CA ARG A 74 -5.25 1.99 -6.16
C ARG A 74 -5.30 3.21 -7.07
N GLU A 75 -6.45 3.87 -7.13
CA GLU A 75 -6.59 5.07 -7.96
C GLU A 75 -5.69 6.19 -7.44
N ALA A 76 -5.72 6.45 -6.13
CA ALA A 76 -4.87 7.46 -5.51
C ALA A 76 -3.38 7.15 -5.72
N ALA A 77 -2.95 5.90 -5.55
CA ALA A 77 -1.55 5.52 -5.77
C ALA A 77 -1.11 5.82 -7.21
N SER A 78 -1.92 5.46 -8.20
CA SER A 78 -1.64 5.74 -9.61
C SER A 78 -1.53 7.24 -9.88
N LEU A 79 -2.42 8.05 -9.31
CA LEU A 79 -2.39 9.51 -9.46
C LEU A 79 -1.18 10.15 -8.77
N LEU A 80 -0.71 9.56 -7.67
CA LEU A 80 0.41 10.04 -6.87
C LEU A 80 1.76 9.43 -7.31
N GLY A 81 1.82 8.81 -8.48
CA GLY A 81 3.08 8.36 -9.08
C GLY A 81 3.71 7.15 -8.40
N THR A 82 2.89 6.27 -7.84
CA THR A 82 3.29 4.95 -7.32
C THR A 82 2.25 3.90 -7.75
N ARG A 83 2.40 2.64 -7.34
CA ARG A 83 1.43 1.57 -7.58
C ARG A 83 1.16 0.78 -6.33
N ALA A 84 -0.13 0.60 -6.02
CA ALA A 84 -0.57 -0.19 -4.87
C ALA A 84 -0.77 -1.66 -5.26
N HIS A 85 -0.02 -2.56 -4.61
CA HIS A 85 -0.22 -4.00 -4.66
C HIS A 85 -0.95 -4.45 -3.40
N ILE A 86 -2.12 -5.08 -3.58
CA ILE A 86 -3.03 -5.38 -2.48
C ILE A 86 -3.10 -6.89 -2.27
N HIS A 87 -2.83 -7.30 -1.03
CA HIS A 87 -2.90 -8.67 -0.58
C HIS A 87 -3.98 -8.79 0.52
N ARG A 88 -5.09 -9.44 0.19
CA ARG A 88 -6.11 -9.82 1.19
C ARG A 88 -5.64 -11.11 1.87
N VAL A 89 -5.50 -11.09 3.19
CA VAL A 89 -4.92 -12.21 3.95
C VAL A 89 -5.85 -12.64 5.08
N PRO A 90 -5.96 -13.95 5.37
CA PRO A 90 -6.51 -14.40 6.63
C PRO A 90 -5.73 -13.78 7.79
N ILE A 91 -6.40 -13.42 8.89
CA ILE A 91 -5.77 -12.74 10.03
C ILE A 91 -4.56 -13.50 10.58
N GLU A 92 -4.62 -14.82 10.54
CA GLU A 92 -3.56 -15.74 10.98
C GLU A 92 -2.27 -15.62 10.14
N GLN A 93 -2.38 -15.10 8.91
CA GLN A 93 -1.27 -14.93 7.97
C GLN A 93 -0.82 -13.47 7.80
N ALA A 94 -1.49 -12.52 8.47
CA ALA A 94 -1.19 -11.09 8.35
C ALA A 94 0.27 -10.76 8.69
N HIS A 95 0.79 -11.32 9.77
CA HIS A 95 2.17 -11.10 10.21
C HIS A 95 3.21 -11.77 9.29
N SER A 96 2.90 -12.90 8.66
CA SER A 96 3.81 -13.57 7.72
C SER A 96 3.84 -12.87 6.36
N THR A 97 2.71 -12.36 5.86
CA THR A 97 2.66 -11.58 4.60
C THR A 97 3.42 -10.25 4.72
N LEU A 98 3.42 -9.61 5.90
CA LEU A 98 4.27 -8.44 6.16
C LEU A 98 5.78 -8.75 6.08
N ARG A 99 6.20 -9.99 6.36
CA ARG A 99 7.59 -10.44 6.16
C ARG A 99 7.89 -10.74 4.70
N VAL A 100 6.93 -11.29 3.94
CA VAL A 100 7.10 -11.61 2.52
C VAL A 100 7.09 -10.35 1.65
N ALA A 101 6.25 -9.35 1.96
CA ALA A 101 6.27 -8.04 1.29
C ALA A 101 7.65 -7.36 1.44
N LYS A 102 8.32 -7.51 2.59
CA LYS A 102 9.72 -7.09 2.79
C LYS A 102 10.75 -7.85 1.95
N GLY A 103 10.43 -9.06 1.49
CA GLY A 103 11.36 -9.93 0.76
C GLY A 103 11.18 -9.95 -0.76
N TYR A 104 10.05 -9.46 -1.28
CA TYR A 104 9.79 -9.42 -2.72
C TYR A 104 10.60 -8.33 -3.45
N ASP A 105 11.13 -7.36 -2.70
CA ASP A 105 12.08 -6.34 -3.20
C ASP A 105 13.48 -6.92 -3.53
N ALA A 106 13.75 -8.18 -3.17
CA ALA A 106 15.06 -8.80 -3.36
C ALA A 106 15.12 -9.87 -4.48
N ARG A 107 14.04 -10.08 -5.25
CA ARG A 107 13.98 -11.17 -6.25
C ARG A 107 13.31 -10.78 -7.57
N ILE A 108 13.65 -9.61 -8.09
CA ILE A 108 13.53 -9.35 -9.53
C ILE A 108 14.95 -9.13 -10.07
N VAL A 109 15.52 -10.23 -10.58
CA VAL A 109 16.63 -10.26 -11.55
C VAL A 109 16.03 -10.83 -12.83
#